data_AF-A0A810BF76-F1
#
_entry.id   AF-A0A810BF76-F1
#
_cell.length_a   1.000
_cell.length_b   1.000
_cell.length_c   1.000
_cell.angle_alpha   90.00
_cell.angle_beta   90.00
_cell.angle_gamma   90.00
#
_symmetry.space_group_name_H-M   'P 1'
#
loop_
_entity.id
_entity.type
_entity.pdbx_description
1 polymer ?
#
loop_
_entity_poly.entity_id
_entity_poly.type
_entity_poly.pdbx_seq_one_letter_code
_entity_poly.pdbx_strand_id
1 'polypeptide(L)'
;MAAIALACTLASASARAGAKDESAAEWLAPKWFNEWHDGLANKGLNFGATYIADNIGNVSGGVARGAIHFGRLDLSVDADLDKLVGWSGGRFYANAFVIYGRGLSRNYVQNLATISEIEALPDQRLYNAYFEQSFFGDRLNIRAGQQAADVEFFDSQTDDLFINGTFGWPAIKASNLPAGGPAPPIAVPGIRVKAALTDQITAYAAVFNGDPSGPGDADPQIRDHHGLAFRVNDPPWVIGQVRFNYDIDIGGRPLAGNFTPGAWKHYGSFDSQRFTAEGLSIADPSGSGVPAKLRGNYGIFAVIEQVLYRPPEVKDNTTSASIPGVTAFAASPTARRIAI
;
A
#
# COMPACT_ATOMS: atom_id res chain seq x y z
N MET A 1 16.59 -17.35 46.44
CA MET A 1 16.57 -17.50 44.97
C MET A 1 15.12 -17.65 44.55
N ALA A 2 14.49 -16.56 44.12
CA ALA A 2 13.14 -16.57 43.58
C ALA A 2 13.22 -15.90 42.20
N ALA A 3 13.05 -16.69 41.15
CA ALA A 3 13.04 -16.20 39.78
C ALA A 3 11.61 -15.73 39.46
N ILE A 4 11.45 -14.42 39.31
CA ILE A 4 10.24 -13.82 38.75
C ILE A 4 10.40 -13.89 37.23
N ALA A 5 9.67 -14.81 36.60
CA ALA A 5 9.53 -14.86 35.15
C ALA A 5 8.63 -13.72 34.71
N LEU A 6 9.22 -12.66 34.17
CA LEU A 6 8.50 -11.57 33.52
C LEU A 6 8.13 -12.04 32.11
N ALA A 7 6.87 -12.44 31.91
CA ALA A 7 6.32 -12.72 30.60
C ALA A 7 6.14 -11.39 29.85
N CYS A 8 7.13 -11.02 29.04
CA CYS A 8 6.97 -9.94 28.06
C CYS A 8 6.12 -10.48 26.91
N THR A 9 4.82 -10.20 26.93
CA THR A 9 3.96 -10.30 25.76
C THR A 9 4.39 -9.24 24.76
N LEU A 10 5.26 -9.60 23.82
CA LEU A 10 5.55 -8.80 22.65
C LEU A 10 4.33 -8.87 21.72
N ALA A 11 3.37 -7.97 21.93
CA ALA A 11 2.35 -7.70 20.94
C ALA A 11 3.00 -6.95 19.77
N SER A 12 3.59 -7.70 18.85
CA SER A 12 3.98 -7.15 17.54
C SER A 12 2.71 -6.86 16.75
N ALA A 13 2.13 -5.67 16.97
CA ALA A 13 1.13 -5.09 16.08
C ALA A 13 1.83 -4.77 14.75
N SER A 14 2.03 -5.78 13.91
CA SER A 14 2.10 -5.53 12.49
C SER A 14 0.77 -4.89 12.11
N ALA A 15 0.80 -3.74 11.43
CA ALA A 15 -0.37 -3.21 10.75
C ALA A 15 -0.85 -4.31 9.79
N ARG A 16 -1.87 -5.06 10.23
CA ARG A 16 -2.48 -6.14 9.48
C ARG A 16 -3.54 -5.48 8.62
N ALA A 17 -3.41 -5.58 7.30
CA ALA A 17 -4.47 -5.23 6.37
C ALA A 17 -5.70 -6.15 6.48
N GLY A 18 -5.61 -7.22 7.28
CA GLY A 18 -6.72 -8.13 7.58
C GLY A 18 -7.54 -7.62 8.77
N ALA A 19 -8.85 -7.79 8.66
CA ALA A 19 -9.88 -7.51 9.66
C ALA A 19 -9.33 -7.37 11.09
N LYS A 20 -9.56 -6.21 11.72
CA LYS A 20 -9.39 -6.10 13.17
C LYS A 20 -10.19 -7.25 13.81
N ASP A 21 -9.60 -7.94 14.80
CA ASP A 21 -10.27 -8.97 15.61
C ASP A 21 -11.34 -8.33 16.53
N GLU A 22 -12.20 -7.50 15.96
CA GLU A 22 -13.28 -6.81 16.64
C GLU A 22 -14.59 -7.30 16.03
N SER A 23 -15.46 -7.86 16.87
CA SER A 23 -16.81 -8.22 16.45
C SER A 23 -17.54 -6.96 15.95
N ALA A 24 -18.42 -7.14 14.96
CA ALA A 24 -19.22 -6.03 14.48
C ALA A 24 -20.11 -5.47 15.62
N ALA A 25 -20.28 -4.16 15.66
CA ALA A 25 -21.14 -3.53 16.66
C ALA A 25 -22.56 -4.13 16.61
N GLU A 26 -23.21 -4.32 17.77
CA GLU A 26 -24.51 -5.01 17.86
C GLU A 26 -25.63 -4.36 17.02
N TRP A 27 -25.54 -3.05 16.77
CA TRP A 27 -26.49 -2.33 15.92
C TRP A 27 -26.28 -2.60 14.42
N LEU A 28 -25.10 -3.07 14.04
CA LEU A 28 -24.72 -3.40 12.66
C LEU A 28 -24.92 -4.89 12.37
N ALA A 29 -24.64 -5.75 13.35
CA ALA A 29 -24.77 -7.19 13.22
C ALA A 29 -25.48 -7.80 14.44
N PRO A 30 -26.48 -8.68 14.24
CA PRO A 30 -27.15 -9.35 15.34
C PRO A 30 -26.18 -10.29 16.07
N LYS A 31 -26.42 -10.51 17.37
CA LYS A 31 -25.54 -11.32 18.24
C LYS A 31 -25.18 -12.70 17.65
N TRP A 32 -26.15 -13.40 17.05
CA TRP A 32 -25.90 -14.72 16.45
C TRP A 32 -24.89 -14.67 15.29
N PHE A 33 -24.81 -13.56 14.56
CA PHE A 33 -23.85 -13.38 13.47
C PHE A 33 -22.44 -13.25 14.03
N ASN A 34 -22.28 -12.45 15.09
CA ASN A 34 -21.00 -12.33 15.81
C ASN A 34 -20.59 -13.68 16.43
N GLU A 35 -21.50 -14.41 17.07
CA GLU A 35 -21.20 -15.74 17.63
C GLU A 35 -20.76 -16.75 16.56
N TRP A 36 -21.40 -16.72 15.38
CA TRP A 36 -20.99 -17.54 14.24
C TRP A 36 -19.61 -17.13 13.70
N HIS A 37 -19.40 -15.83 13.49
CA HIS A 37 -18.15 -15.25 13.01
C HIS A 37 -16.98 -15.61 13.94
N ASP A 38 -17.13 -15.30 15.22
CA ASP A 38 -16.11 -15.55 16.25
C ASP A 38 -15.86 -17.06 16.42
N GLY A 39 -16.90 -17.89 16.26
CA GLY A 39 -16.77 -19.34 16.24
C GLY A 39 -15.90 -19.87 15.10
N LEU A 40 -15.92 -19.24 13.93
CA LEU A 40 -15.03 -19.55 12.81
C LEU A 40 -13.63 -18.98 13.02
N ALA A 41 -13.52 -17.72 13.48
CA ALA A 41 -12.24 -17.08 13.75
C ALA A 41 -11.43 -17.86 14.81
N ASN A 42 -12.10 -18.36 15.85
CA ASN A 42 -11.50 -19.24 16.86
C ASN A 42 -10.95 -20.56 16.28
N LYS A 43 -11.52 -21.04 15.17
CA LYS A 43 -11.05 -22.21 14.42
C LYS A 43 -10.02 -21.86 13.34
N GLY A 44 -9.62 -20.59 13.24
CA GLY A 44 -8.62 -20.12 12.30
C GLY A 44 -9.17 -19.64 10.96
N LEU A 45 -10.47 -19.35 10.85
CA LEU A 45 -11.06 -18.77 9.64
C LEU A 45 -11.83 -17.50 9.96
N ASN A 46 -11.26 -16.34 9.63
CA ASN A 46 -11.81 -15.03 9.91
C ASN A 46 -12.33 -14.36 8.62
N PHE A 47 -13.43 -13.62 8.73
CA PHE A 47 -14.07 -12.93 7.61
C PHE A 47 -14.20 -11.43 7.90
N GLY A 48 -13.67 -10.59 7.03
CA GLY A 48 -13.73 -9.15 7.17
C GLY A 48 -14.66 -8.48 6.16
N ALA A 49 -15.28 -7.38 6.58
CA ALA A 49 -15.94 -6.46 5.68
C ALA A 49 -15.63 -5.01 6.08
N THR A 50 -15.07 -4.23 5.16
CA THR A 50 -14.80 -2.79 5.35
C THR A 50 -15.51 -2.00 4.28
N TYR A 51 -16.35 -1.06 4.68
CA TYR A 51 -17.04 -0.14 3.76
C TYR A 51 -16.48 1.27 3.90
N ILE A 52 -16.03 1.84 2.79
CA ILE A 52 -15.49 3.20 2.70
C ILE A 52 -16.28 3.95 1.65
N ALA A 53 -16.72 5.17 1.95
CA ALA A 53 -17.44 6.01 1.02
C ALA A 53 -17.07 7.48 1.19
N ASP A 54 -16.86 8.15 0.06
CA ASP A 54 -16.42 9.53 -0.03
C ASP A 54 -17.49 10.39 -0.69
N ASN A 55 -17.72 11.58 -0.11
CA ASN A 55 -18.62 12.60 -0.63
C ASN A 55 -17.82 13.89 -0.82
N ILE A 56 -17.37 14.15 -2.04
CA ILE A 56 -16.38 15.21 -2.31
C ILE A 56 -16.90 16.13 -3.42
N GLY A 57 -16.71 17.44 -3.25
CA GLY A 57 -17.08 18.46 -4.22
C GLY A 57 -15.91 19.31 -4.70
N ASN A 58 -15.80 19.52 -6.02
CA ASN A 58 -14.98 20.58 -6.60
C ASN A 58 -15.79 21.88 -6.66
N VAL A 59 -15.50 22.81 -5.75
CA VAL A 59 -16.23 24.08 -5.62
C VAL A 59 -15.63 25.23 -6.44
N SER A 60 -14.35 25.15 -6.82
CA SER A 60 -13.65 26.18 -7.61
C SER A 60 -12.38 25.62 -8.27
N GLY A 61 -11.98 26.20 -9.41
CA GLY A 61 -10.83 25.70 -10.18
C GLY A 61 -11.08 24.35 -10.86
N GLY A 62 -10.01 23.69 -11.29
CA GLY A 62 -10.07 22.47 -12.10
C GLY A 62 -10.66 22.70 -13.49
N VAL A 63 -11.06 21.62 -14.16
CA VAL A 63 -11.69 21.66 -15.49
C VAL A 63 -13.19 21.93 -15.38
N ALA A 64 -13.85 21.41 -14.35
CA ALA A 64 -15.28 21.64 -14.09
C ALA A 64 -15.61 21.55 -12.59
N ARG A 65 -16.65 22.26 -12.16
CA ARG A 65 -17.20 22.15 -10.78
C ARG A 65 -18.24 21.04 -10.68
N GLY A 66 -18.39 20.46 -9.51
CA GLY A 66 -19.40 19.42 -9.26
C GLY A 66 -19.16 18.66 -7.96
N ALA A 67 -20.03 17.72 -7.66
CA ALA A 67 -19.91 16.84 -6.50
C ALA A 67 -20.12 15.38 -6.93
N ILE A 68 -19.48 14.49 -6.19
CA ILE A 68 -19.55 13.05 -6.42
C ILE A 68 -19.81 12.31 -5.12
N HIS A 69 -20.33 11.10 -5.29
CA HIS A 69 -20.43 10.08 -4.27
C HIS A 69 -19.93 8.77 -4.88
N PHE A 70 -19.04 8.09 -4.19
CA PHE A 70 -18.44 6.84 -4.61
C PHE A 70 -17.90 6.10 -3.39
N GLY A 71 -17.63 4.80 -3.55
CA GLY A 71 -17.18 4.00 -2.43
C GLY A 71 -16.64 2.64 -2.84
N ARG A 72 -16.12 1.94 -1.85
CA ARG A 72 -15.51 0.63 -1.95
C ARG A 72 -15.95 -0.22 -0.76
N LEU A 73 -16.51 -1.39 -1.05
CA LEU A 73 -16.67 -2.47 -0.07
C LEU A 73 -15.51 -3.45 -0.26
N ASP A 74 -14.74 -3.66 0.79
CA ASP A 74 -13.70 -4.67 0.87
C ASP A 74 -14.23 -5.88 1.63
N LEU A 75 -14.18 -7.05 1.01
CA LEU A 75 -14.54 -8.33 1.61
C LEU A 75 -13.28 -9.18 1.71
N SER A 76 -12.94 -9.65 2.89
CA SER A 76 -11.71 -10.42 3.13
C SER A 76 -11.95 -11.75 3.82
N VAL A 77 -11.02 -12.66 3.57
CA VAL A 77 -10.87 -13.93 4.28
C VAL A 77 -9.43 -14.07 4.76
N ASP A 78 -9.28 -14.51 5.99
CA ASP A 78 -8.01 -14.68 6.67
C ASP A 78 -7.99 -16.06 7.35
N ALA A 79 -7.08 -16.91 6.91
CA ALA A 79 -6.97 -18.30 7.33
C ALA A 79 -5.64 -18.52 8.08
N ASP A 80 -5.75 -18.84 9.37
CA ASP A 80 -4.66 -19.30 10.25
C ASP A 80 -4.49 -20.80 10.06
N LEU A 81 -3.42 -21.20 9.36
CA LEU A 81 -3.20 -22.60 8.99
C LEU A 81 -2.67 -23.44 10.14
N ASP A 82 -2.16 -22.82 11.21
CA ASP A 82 -1.78 -23.54 12.42
C ASP A 82 -3.03 -24.09 13.11
N LYS A 83 -4.07 -23.25 13.22
CA LYS A 83 -5.38 -23.67 13.76
C LYS A 83 -6.15 -24.61 12.83
N LEU A 84 -6.12 -24.36 11.51
CA LEU A 84 -6.94 -25.10 10.55
C LEU A 84 -6.37 -26.50 10.23
N VAL A 85 -5.05 -26.59 10.04
CA VAL A 85 -4.40 -27.81 9.53
C VAL A 85 -3.09 -28.16 10.24
N GLY A 86 -2.71 -27.45 11.31
CA GLY A 86 -1.47 -27.68 12.05
C GLY A 86 -0.21 -27.22 11.32
N TRP A 87 -0.34 -26.36 10.30
CA TRP A 87 0.81 -25.78 9.61
C TRP A 87 1.27 -24.52 10.35
N SER A 88 2.23 -24.70 11.26
CA SER A 88 2.75 -23.61 12.08
C SER A 88 3.36 -22.46 11.26
N GLY A 89 2.95 -21.25 11.58
CA GLY A 89 3.37 -20.01 10.92
C GLY A 89 2.79 -19.79 9.51
N GLY A 90 1.92 -20.68 9.03
CA GLY A 90 1.27 -20.56 7.73
C GLY A 90 -0.01 -19.74 7.80
N ARG A 91 -0.22 -18.87 6.79
CA ARG A 91 -1.43 -18.05 6.64
C ARG A 91 -1.84 -17.94 5.18
N PHE A 92 -3.13 -17.91 4.92
CA PHE A 92 -3.67 -17.51 3.63
C PHE A 92 -4.58 -16.29 3.81
N TYR A 93 -4.40 -15.28 2.97
CA TYR A 93 -5.24 -14.08 2.96
C TYR A 93 -5.69 -13.77 1.55
N ALA A 94 -6.97 -13.45 1.41
CA ALA A 94 -7.50 -12.91 0.18
C ALA A 94 -8.54 -11.83 0.47
N ASN A 95 -8.65 -10.85 -0.42
CA ASN A 95 -9.71 -9.87 -0.35
C ASN A 95 -10.15 -9.38 -1.74
N ALA A 96 -11.40 -8.95 -1.84
CA ALA A 96 -12.00 -8.44 -3.06
C ALA A 96 -12.66 -7.09 -2.81
N PHE A 97 -12.59 -6.22 -3.81
CA PHE A 97 -13.25 -4.93 -3.81
C PHE A 97 -14.52 -4.97 -4.63
N VAL A 98 -15.58 -4.35 -4.11
CA VAL A 98 -16.75 -3.91 -4.87
C VAL A 98 -16.73 -2.38 -4.88
N ILE A 99 -16.43 -1.82 -6.04
CA ILE A 99 -16.23 -0.38 -6.24
C ILE A 99 -17.44 0.16 -7.00
N TYR A 100 -17.96 1.30 -6.57
CA TYR A 100 -19.08 1.97 -7.23
C TYR A 100 -18.89 3.49 -7.28
N GLY A 101 -19.62 4.14 -8.18
CA GLY A 101 -19.56 5.59 -8.36
C GLY A 101 -18.44 6.04 -9.29
N ARG A 102 -18.15 7.35 -9.30
CA ARG A 102 -17.09 7.92 -10.16
C ARG A 102 -16.31 8.95 -9.36
N GLY A 103 -15.00 8.93 -9.49
CA GLY A 103 -14.10 9.80 -8.74
C GLY A 103 -13.96 11.23 -9.30
N LEU A 104 -13.36 12.13 -8.51
CA LEU A 104 -13.36 13.56 -8.80
C LEU A 104 -12.20 13.92 -9.71
N SER A 105 -11.06 13.24 -9.53
CA SER A 105 -9.84 13.47 -10.30
C SER A 105 -10.09 13.30 -11.78
N ARG A 106 -10.74 12.21 -12.21
CA ARG A 106 -10.95 11.95 -13.64
C ARG A 106 -12.08 12.79 -14.25
N ASN A 107 -13.09 13.17 -13.47
CA ASN A 107 -14.31 13.77 -14.00
C ASN A 107 -14.35 15.31 -13.93
N TYR A 108 -13.61 15.93 -13.01
CA TYR A 108 -13.75 17.36 -12.70
C TYR A 108 -12.40 18.09 -12.58
N VAL A 109 -11.34 17.43 -12.09
CA VAL A 109 -10.05 18.08 -11.81
C VAL A 109 -9.01 17.81 -12.89
N GLN A 110 -9.01 16.62 -13.49
CA GLN A 110 -8.02 16.09 -14.44
C GLN A 110 -6.57 16.20 -13.95
N ASN A 111 -6.34 15.78 -12.71
CA ASN A 111 -5.01 15.77 -12.10
C ASN A 111 -4.39 14.36 -12.04
N LEU A 112 -3.06 14.33 -11.83
CA LEU A 112 -2.30 13.08 -11.70
C LEU A 112 -2.39 12.46 -10.30
N ALA A 113 -2.47 13.30 -9.26
CA ALA A 113 -2.59 12.89 -7.87
C ALA A 113 -4.07 12.71 -7.52
N THR A 114 -4.53 11.48 -7.27
CA THR A 114 -5.96 11.24 -7.01
C THR A 114 -6.44 12.01 -5.78
N ILE A 115 -7.64 12.60 -5.87
CA ILE A 115 -8.24 13.36 -4.75
C ILE A 115 -8.58 12.45 -3.58
N SER A 116 -8.92 11.19 -3.86
CA SER A 116 -9.20 10.15 -2.88
C SER A 116 -8.36 8.90 -3.15
N GLU A 117 -7.94 8.23 -2.09
CA GLU A 117 -7.24 6.94 -2.16
C GLU A 117 -8.11 5.80 -2.70
N ILE A 118 -9.44 5.88 -2.51
CA ILE A 118 -10.38 4.86 -2.99
C ILE A 118 -10.91 5.14 -4.41
N GLU A 119 -10.41 6.18 -5.09
CA GLU A 119 -10.83 6.53 -6.44
C GLU A 119 -10.39 5.47 -7.47
N ALA A 120 -11.37 4.75 -8.02
CA ALA A 120 -11.18 3.72 -9.04
C ALA A 120 -12.40 3.64 -9.97
N LEU A 121 -12.29 2.91 -11.08
CA LEU A 121 -13.44 2.57 -11.90
C LEU A 121 -14.36 1.58 -11.17
N PRO A 122 -15.69 1.65 -11.35
CA PRO A 122 -16.60 0.64 -10.86
C PRO A 122 -16.21 -0.75 -11.34
N ASP A 123 -16.01 -1.66 -10.40
CA ASP A 123 -15.65 -3.05 -10.68
C ASP A 123 -15.92 -3.92 -9.45
N GLN A 124 -16.02 -5.23 -9.66
CA GLN A 124 -15.87 -6.25 -8.65
C GLN A 124 -14.58 -6.99 -8.93
N ARG A 125 -13.57 -6.85 -8.08
CA ARG A 125 -12.25 -7.37 -8.39
C ARG A 125 -11.55 -8.00 -7.21
N LEU A 126 -10.85 -9.09 -7.47
CA LEU A 126 -9.90 -9.63 -6.53
C LEU A 126 -8.75 -8.64 -6.38
N TYR A 127 -8.45 -8.26 -5.14
CA TYR A 127 -7.34 -7.39 -4.83
C TYR A 127 -6.16 -8.25 -4.38
N ASN A 128 -6.08 -8.62 -3.10
CA ASN A 128 -5.03 -9.53 -2.64
C ASN A 128 -5.48 -11.00 -2.69
N ALA A 129 -4.53 -11.89 -2.95
CA ALA A 129 -4.62 -13.32 -2.71
C ALA A 129 -3.21 -13.88 -2.57
N TYR A 130 -2.79 -14.16 -1.34
CA TYR A 130 -1.43 -14.59 -1.04
C TYR A 130 -1.38 -15.63 0.08
N PHE A 131 -0.32 -16.42 0.02
CA PHE A 131 0.15 -17.24 1.13
C PHE A 131 1.29 -16.52 1.85
N GLU A 132 1.34 -16.63 3.16
CA GLU A 132 2.37 -16.05 4.00
C GLU A 132 2.92 -17.10 4.98
N GLN A 133 4.24 -17.15 5.13
CA GLN A 133 4.93 -18.02 6.07
C GLN A 133 5.82 -17.19 7.00
N SER A 134 5.58 -17.34 8.30
CA SER A 134 6.41 -16.81 9.37
C SER A 134 7.41 -17.84 9.88
N PHE A 135 8.59 -17.35 10.28
CA PHE A 135 9.67 -18.12 10.89
C PHE A 135 10.25 -17.37 12.09
N PHE A 136 10.91 -18.12 12.99
CA PHE A 136 11.65 -17.58 14.14
C PHE A 136 10.82 -16.67 15.06
N GLY A 137 9.56 -17.04 15.32
CA GLY A 137 8.64 -16.22 16.11
C GLY A 137 8.33 -14.89 15.41
N ASP A 138 7.87 -14.96 14.16
CA ASP A 138 7.51 -13.82 13.30
C ASP A 138 8.65 -12.84 12.93
N ARG A 139 9.90 -13.16 13.26
CA ARG A 139 11.04 -12.30 12.89
C ARG A 139 11.38 -12.32 11.41
N LEU A 140 11.02 -13.39 10.70
CA LEU A 140 11.14 -13.48 9.24
C LEU A 140 9.79 -13.90 8.67
N ASN A 141 9.31 -13.15 7.69
CA ASN A 141 8.03 -13.40 7.06
C ASN A 141 8.17 -13.31 5.53
N ILE A 142 7.68 -14.35 4.85
CA ILE A 142 7.74 -14.46 3.39
C ILE A 142 6.30 -14.57 2.87
N ARG A 143 5.91 -13.64 2.02
CA ARG A 143 4.60 -13.59 1.37
C ARG A 143 4.74 -13.83 -0.12
N ALA A 144 3.92 -14.71 -0.69
CA ALA A 144 3.90 -15.02 -2.11
C ALA A 144 2.46 -15.06 -2.63
N GLY A 145 2.22 -14.38 -3.75
CA GLY A 145 0.90 -14.30 -4.38
C GLY A 145 0.58 -12.90 -4.89
N GLN A 146 -0.67 -12.71 -5.31
CA GLN A 146 -1.15 -11.41 -5.76
C GLN A 146 -1.28 -10.50 -4.55
N GLN A 147 -0.53 -9.40 -4.57
CA GLN A 147 -0.51 -8.45 -3.48
C GLN A 147 -0.14 -7.05 -4.00
N ALA A 148 -0.58 -6.02 -3.29
CA ALA A 148 -0.13 -4.67 -3.54
C ALA A 148 1.10 -4.31 -2.68
N ALA A 149 1.82 -3.28 -3.10
CA ALA A 149 3.05 -2.83 -2.44
C ALA A 149 2.84 -1.58 -1.58
N ASP A 150 1.76 -0.84 -1.80
CA ASP A 150 1.40 0.40 -1.11
C ASP A 150 1.34 0.24 0.41
N VAL A 151 0.81 -0.87 0.91
CA VAL A 151 0.59 -1.09 2.35
C VAL A 151 1.88 -1.28 3.18
N GLU A 152 3.03 -1.48 2.53
CA GLU A 152 4.30 -1.74 3.23
C GLU A 152 5.45 -0.92 2.70
N PHE A 153 5.42 -0.52 1.42
CA PHE A 153 6.53 0.15 0.76
C PHE A 153 6.27 1.62 0.44
N PHE A 154 7.16 2.47 0.95
CA PHE A 154 7.07 3.92 0.79
C PHE A 154 5.70 4.43 1.22
N ASP A 155 5.41 4.16 2.50
CA ASP A 155 4.13 4.33 3.20
C ASP A 155 4.39 4.78 4.65
N SER A 156 3.39 5.37 5.27
CA SER A 156 3.41 5.90 6.64
C SER A 156 2.11 5.55 7.36
N GLN A 157 2.18 5.12 8.62
CA GLN A 157 0.97 4.74 9.36
C GLN A 157 0.07 5.94 9.67
N THR A 158 0.62 7.14 9.61
CA THR A 158 -0.13 8.38 9.81
C THR A 158 -0.94 8.76 8.56
N ASP A 159 -0.61 8.19 7.41
CA ASP A 159 -1.13 8.62 6.13
C ASP A 159 -2.60 8.24 5.94
N ASP A 160 -3.06 7.18 6.62
CA ASP A 160 -4.46 6.74 6.74
C ASP A 160 -5.42 7.84 7.24
N LEU A 161 -4.91 8.89 7.88
CA LEU A 161 -5.72 10.04 8.32
C LEU A 161 -6.15 10.95 7.16
N PHE A 162 -5.50 10.83 6.00
CA PHE A 162 -5.75 11.70 4.86
C PHE A 162 -6.58 10.99 3.80
N ILE A 163 -7.51 11.75 3.20
CA ILE A 163 -8.33 11.25 2.09
C ILE A 163 -7.50 11.11 0.80
N ASN A 164 -6.50 11.98 0.60
CA ASN A 164 -5.81 12.10 -0.68
C ASN A 164 -4.92 10.88 -0.98
N GLY A 165 -5.07 10.29 -2.17
CA GLY A 165 -4.37 9.07 -2.55
C GLY A 165 -2.84 9.19 -2.67
N THR A 166 -2.30 10.42 -2.69
CA THR A 166 -0.84 10.65 -2.68
C THR A 166 -0.18 10.17 -1.39
N PHE A 167 -0.93 10.12 -0.28
CA PHE A 167 -0.39 9.70 1.01
C PHE A 167 -0.20 8.18 1.05
N GLY A 168 -1.15 7.37 0.55
CA GLY A 168 -0.96 5.91 0.42
C GLY A 168 -0.04 5.50 -0.75
N TRP A 169 -0.24 6.05 -1.94
CA TRP A 169 0.62 5.78 -3.11
C TRP A 169 1.07 7.07 -3.80
N PRO A 170 2.23 7.64 -3.41
CA PRO A 170 2.75 8.88 -3.96
C PRO A 170 2.67 8.98 -5.49
N ALA A 171 2.14 10.09 -5.99
CA ALA A 171 1.95 10.33 -7.43
C ALA A 171 3.23 10.18 -8.26
N ILE A 172 4.39 10.43 -7.64
CA ILE A 172 5.70 10.17 -8.26
C ILE A 172 5.95 8.68 -8.51
N LYS A 173 5.50 7.75 -7.65
CA LYS A 173 5.53 6.31 -7.94
C LYS A 173 4.57 5.99 -9.07
N ALA A 174 3.30 6.40 -8.92
CA ALA A 174 2.24 6.13 -9.88
C ALA A 174 2.60 6.56 -11.31
N SER A 175 3.12 7.78 -11.47
CA SER A 175 3.44 8.33 -12.79
C SER A 175 4.73 7.78 -13.40
N ASN A 176 5.53 7.03 -12.65
CA ASN A 176 6.83 6.50 -13.11
C ASN A 176 6.85 4.98 -13.32
N LEU A 177 5.75 4.29 -13.03
CA LEU A 177 5.63 2.85 -13.18
C LEU A 177 4.56 2.51 -14.22
N PRO A 178 4.74 1.42 -15.00
CA PRO A 178 3.70 0.93 -15.89
C PRO A 178 2.39 0.74 -15.13
N ALA A 179 1.28 1.17 -15.73
CA ALA A 179 -0.07 1.07 -15.14
C ALA A 179 -0.23 1.63 -13.71
N GLY A 180 0.68 2.49 -13.23
CA GLY A 180 0.65 3.01 -11.86
C GLY A 180 1.46 2.21 -10.83
N GLY A 181 1.96 1.02 -11.21
CA GLY A 181 2.58 0.08 -10.27
C GLY A 181 1.56 -0.70 -9.41
N PRO A 182 2.04 -1.60 -8.53
CA PRO A 182 1.17 -2.48 -7.75
C PRO A 182 0.59 -1.75 -6.52
N ALA A 183 -0.52 -1.05 -6.73
CA ALA A 183 -1.24 -0.25 -5.75
C ALA A 183 -2.75 -0.24 -6.07
N PRO A 184 -3.63 0.14 -5.13
CA PRO A 184 -5.07 0.09 -5.35
C PRO A 184 -5.46 0.87 -6.61
N PRO A 185 -6.38 0.33 -7.42
CA PRO A 185 -7.16 -0.89 -7.19
C PRO A 185 -6.54 -2.17 -7.81
N ILE A 186 -5.28 -2.15 -8.26
CA ILE A 186 -4.65 -3.27 -8.98
C ILE A 186 -3.47 -3.84 -8.18
N ALA A 187 -3.62 -5.07 -7.70
CA ALA A 187 -2.53 -5.84 -7.11
C ALA A 187 -1.92 -6.78 -8.15
N VAL A 188 -0.70 -7.26 -7.90
CA VAL A 188 0.02 -8.13 -8.85
C VAL A 188 0.70 -9.29 -8.16
N PRO A 189 0.94 -10.41 -8.84
CA PRO A 189 1.79 -11.47 -8.31
C PRO A 189 3.19 -10.95 -7.93
N GLY A 190 3.63 -11.33 -6.74
CA GLY A 190 4.95 -11.01 -6.24
C GLY A 190 5.37 -11.86 -5.05
N ILE A 191 6.62 -11.68 -4.66
CA ILE A 191 7.21 -12.25 -3.44
C ILE A 191 7.72 -11.09 -2.60
N ARG A 192 7.32 -11.04 -1.33
CA ARG A 192 7.77 -10.06 -0.33
C ARG A 192 8.43 -10.77 0.84
N VAL A 193 9.58 -10.26 1.24
CA VAL A 193 10.31 -10.66 2.45
C VAL A 193 10.34 -9.50 3.43
N LYS A 194 9.95 -9.76 4.67
CA LYS A 194 10.03 -8.84 5.81
C LYS A 194 10.88 -9.49 6.91
N ALA A 195 11.87 -8.78 7.43
CA ALA A 195 12.76 -9.30 8.46
C ALA A 195 12.97 -8.28 9.59
N ALA A 196 12.58 -8.64 10.82
CA ALA A 196 12.93 -7.92 12.04
C ALA A 196 14.37 -8.29 12.44
N LEU A 197 15.33 -7.46 12.02
CA LEU A 197 16.76 -7.69 12.24
C LEU A 197 17.12 -7.45 13.72
N THR A 198 16.54 -6.41 14.29
CA THR A 198 16.57 -6.09 15.74
C THR A 198 15.18 -5.59 16.15
N ASP A 199 15.00 -5.23 17.41
CA ASP A 199 13.73 -4.66 17.88
C ASP A 199 13.49 -3.23 17.35
N GLN A 200 14.51 -2.60 16.77
CA GLN A 200 14.44 -1.25 16.19
C GLN A 200 14.66 -1.21 14.68
N ILE A 201 15.12 -2.31 14.06
CA ILE A 201 15.48 -2.36 12.64
C ILE A 201 14.67 -3.44 11.94
N THR A 202 13.87 -3.04 10.96
CA THR A 202 13.12 -3.96 10.09
C THR A 202 13.46 -3.72 8.63
N ALA A 203 13.87 -4.76 7.92
CA ALA A 203 14.16 -4.71 6.49
C ALA A 203 13.01 -5.32 5.67
N TYR A 204 12.75 -4.73 4.51
CA TYR A 204 11.73 -5.18 3.55
C TYR A 204 12.35 -5.27 2.17
N ALA A 205 12.02 -6.32 1.43
CA ALA A 205 12.38 -6.46 0.03
C ALA A 205 11.27 -7.21 -0.71
N ALA A 206 11.01 -6.83 -1.96
CA ALA A 206 10.03 -7.52 -2.77
C ALA A 206 10.37 -7.49 -4.26
N VAL A 207 9.86 -8.49 -4.97
CA VAL A 207 9.86 -8.57 -6.43
C VAL A 207 8.42 -8.81 -6.88
N PHE A 208 7.96 -7.98 -7.79
CA PHE A 208 6.61 -7.99 -8.34
C PHE A 208 6.65 -8.12 -9.87
N ASN A 209 5.55 -8.62 -10.45
CA ASN A 209 5.29 -8.40 -11.87
C ASN A 209 5.23 -6.88 -12.12
N GLY A 210 6.08 -6.37 -13.02
CA GLY A 210 6.30 -4.92 -13.13
C GLY A 210 5.25 -4.15 -13.93
N ASP A 211 4.37 -4.85 -14.64
CA ASP A 211 3.24 -4.26 -15.35
C ASP A 211 1.92 -4.85 -14.85
N PRO A 212 1.21 -4.15 -13.94
CA PRO A 212 -0.03 -4.64 -13.35
C PRO A 212 -1.12 -5.08 -14.32
N SER A 213 -1.16 -4.57 -15.55
CA SER A 213 -2.24 -4.91 -16.49
C SER A 213 -1.76 -5.18 -17.92
N GLY A 214 -0.47 -5.44 -18.10
CA GLY A 214 0.16 -5.78 -19.39
C GLY A 214 0.33 -4.60 -20.36
N PRO A 215 0.70 -4.81 -21.62
CA PRO A 215 0.80 -3.72 -22.61
C PRO A 215 -0.58 -3.33 -23.19
N GLY A 216 -0.73 -2.06 -23.61
CA GLY A 216 -1.94 -1.55 -24.29
C GLY A 216 -2.34 -0.13 -23.88
N ASP A 217 -3.22 0.49 -24.68
CA ASP A 217 -3.55 1.92 -24.54
C ASP A 217 -4.83 2.19 -23.74
N ALA A 218 -5.62 1.15 -23.46
CA ALA A 218 -6.81 1.26 -22.62
C ALA A 218 -6.44 1.48 -21.15
N ASP A 219 -7.38 2.00 -20.35
CA ASP A 219 -7.20 2.15 -18.90
C ASP A 219 -6.74 0.82 -18.28
N PRO A 220 -5.65 0.82 -17.49
CA PRO A 220 -5.15 -0.35 -16.77
C PRO A 220 -6.22 -1.21 -16.11
N GLN A 221 -7.22 -0.58 -15.49
CA GLN A 221 -8.26 -1.25 -14.73
C GLN A 221 -9.23 -2.04 -15.62
N ILE A 222 -9.37 -1.65 -16.90
CA ILE A 222 -10.18 -2.35 -17.89
C ILE A 222 -9.41 -3.54 -18.48
N ARG A 223 -8.09 -3.42 -18.61
CA ARG A 223 -7.23 -4.47 -19.18
C ARG A 223 -7.04 -5.64 -18.22
N ASP A 224 -6.92 -5.38 -16.92
CA ASP A 224 -6.98 -6.41 -15.87
C ASP A 224 -8.36 -6.43 -15.21
N HIS A 225 -9.37 -6.75 -16.01
CA HIS A 225 -10.76 -6.77 -15.55
C HIS A 225 -10.92 -7.81 -14.42
N HIS A 226 -11.50 -7.39 -13.29
CA HIS A 226 -11.72 -8.22 -12.10
C HIS A 226 -10.46 -8.67 -11.32
N GLY A 227 -9.25 -8.28 -11.70
CA GLY A 227 -8.04 -8.62 -10.93
C GLY A 227 -7.69 -10.11 -10.93
N LEU A 228 -8.07 -10.83 -12.00
CA LEU A 228 -7.89 -12.28 -12.13
C LEU A 228 -6.81 -12.66 -13.16
N ALA A 229 -6.03 -11.70 -13.66
CA ALA A 229 -5.04 -11.98 -14.69
C ALA A 229 -3.79 -12.73 -14.18
N PHE A 230 -3.42 -12.59 -12.90
CA PHE A 230 -2.27 -13.26 -12.26
C PHE A 230 -1.00 -13.33 -13.12
N ARG A 231 -0.64 -12.20 -13.74
CA ARG A 231 0.50 -12.13 -14.68
C ARG A 231 1.84 -12.19 -13.95
N VAL A 232 2.80 -12.89 -14.56
CA VAL A 232 4.19 -13.08 -14.06
C VAL A 232 5.25 -12.97 -15.15
N ASN A 233 4.84 -12.61 -16.37
CA ASN A 233 5.68 -12.62 -17.58
C ASN A 233 6.15 -11.22 -18.00
N ASP A 234 5.84 -10.19 -17.21
CA ASP A 234 6.27 -8.83 -17.49
C ASP A 234 7.62 -8.55 -16.78
N PRO A 235 8.45 -7.62 -17.29
CA PRO A 235 9.74 -7.31 -16.67
C PRO A 235 9.57 -6.94 -15.19
N PRO A 236 10.42 -7.45 -14.28
CA PRO A 236 10.16 -7.34 -12.85
C PRO A 236 10.31 -5.90 -12.34
N TRP A 237 9.52 -5.60 -11.30
CA TRP A 237 9.72 -4.45 -10.44
C TRP A 237 10.21 -4.91 -9.07
N VAL A 238 11.36 -4.40 -8.65
CA VAL A 238 12.02 -4.73 -7.39
C VAL A 238 12.00 -3.51 -6.50
N ILE A 239 11.66 -3.69 -5.22
CA ILE A 239 11.64 -2.62 -4.23
C ILE A 239 12.23 -3.11 -2.91
N GLY A 240 12.93 -2.23 -2.21
CA GLY A 240 13.45 -2.51 -0.88
C GLY A 240 13.53 -1.26 -0.02
N GLN A 241 13.40 -1.44 1.29
CA GLN A 241 13.51 -0.39 2.28
C GLN A 241 13.97 -0.95 3.63
N VAL A 242 14.49 -0.08 4.49
CA VAL A 242 14.85 -0.43 5.87
C VAL A 242 14.21 0.61 6.77
N ARG A 243 13.42 0.16 7.75
CA ARG A 243 12.84 1.02 8.79
C ARG A 243 13.75 1.01 10.01
N PHE A 244 14.15 2.19 10.44
CA PHE A 244 14.88 2.45 11.69
C PHE A 244 13.94 3.17 12.65
N ASN A 245 13.56 2.50 13.74
CA ASN A 245 12.78 3.09 14.83
C ASN A 245 13.72 3.71 15.86
N TYR A 246 13.36 4.87 16.40
CA TYR A 246 14.12 5.58 17.42
C TYR A 246 13.19 6.37 18.34
N ASP A 247 13.70 6.81 19.48
CA ASP A 247 12.98 7.67 20.43
C ASP A 247 13.76 8.96 20.66
N ILE A 248 13.06 10.10 20.68
CA ILE A 248 13.61 11.39 21.10
C ILE A 248 13.01 11.74 22.47
N ASP A 249 13.84 11.95 23.48
CA ASP A 249 13.38 12.40 24.79
C ASP A 249 13.25 13.93 24.83
N ILE A 250 12.04 14.42 25.12
CA ILE A 250 11.76 15.83 25.35
C ILE A 250 11.09 15.98 26.73
N GLY A 251 11.84 16.51 27.70
CA GLY A 251 11.33 16.77 29.04
C GLY A 251 11.01 15.50 29.85
N GLY A 252 11.80 14.43 29.68
CA GLY A 252 11.62 13.15 30.35
C GLY A 252 10.49 12.30 29.74
N ARG A 253 10.15 12.55 28.48
CA ARG A 253 9.08 11.88 27.75
C ARG A 253 9.64 11.37 26.42
N PRO A 254 9.75 10.05 26.22
CA PRO A 254 10.20 9.50 24.95
C PRO A 254 9.14 9.70 23.88
N LEU A 255 9.52 10.26 22.74
CA LEU A 255 8.68 10.49 21.58
C LEU A 255 9.19 9.64 20.42
N ALA A 256 8.43 8.60 20.08
CA ALA A 256 8.74 7.69 19.00
C ALA A 256 8.89 8.41 17.65
N GLY A 257 9.85 7.95 16.86
CA GLY A 257 10.04 8.32 15.47
C GLY A 257 10.54 7.15 14.66
N ASN A 258 10.44 7.26 13.33
CA ASN A 258 11.07 6.33 12.43
C ASN A 258 11.60 7.00 11.16
N PHE A 259 12.66 6.43 10.62
CA PHE A 259 13.24 6.79 9.33
C PHE A 259 13.26 5.54 8.45
N THR A 260 12.65 5.64 7.28
CA THR A 260 12.49 4.52 6.34
C THR A 260 13.00 4.89 4.95
N PRO A 261 14.33 4.84 4.70
CA PRO A 261 14.88 4.96 3.36
C PRO A 261 14.62 3.71 2.52
N GLY A 262 14.46 3.91 1.22
CA GLY A 262 14.29 2.81 0.27
C GLY A 262 14.56 3.20 -1.17
N ALA A 263 14.51 2.20 -2.03
CA ALA A 263 14.70 2.34 -3.45
C ALA A 263 13.95 1.26 -4.22
N TRP A 264 13.69 1.53 -5.49
CA TRP A 264 13.08 0.57 -6.41
C TRP A 264 13.73 0.61 -7.78
N LYS A 265 13.62 -0.51 -8.51
CA LYS A 265 14.12 -0.71 -9.86
C LYS A 265 13.09 -1.47 -10.69
N HIS A 266 12.71 -0.90 -11.82
CA HIS A 266 11.98 -1.60 -12.87
C HIS A 266 12.96 -2.04 -13.97
N TYR A 267 12.85 -3.27 -14.45
CA TYR A 267 13.80 -3.84 -15.42
C TYR A 267 13.33 -3.77 -16.89
N GLY A 268 12.07 -3.38 -17.14
CA GLY A 268 11.51 -3.17 -18.48
C GLY A 268 12.06 -1.95 -19.22
N SER A 269 11.59 -1.75 -20.46
CA SER A 269 11.93 -0.58 -21.28
C SER A 269 10.95 0.57 -21.04
N PHE A 270 11.44 1.80 -21.06
CA PHE A 270 10.64 3.01 -20.85
C PHE A 270 10.88 4.02 -21.97
N ASP A 271 9.84 4.75 -22.35
CA ASP A 271 9.97 5.87 -23.26
C ASP A 271 10.53 7.09 -22.53
N SER A 272 11.57 7.68 -23.11
CA SER A 272 12.06 8.99 -22.71
C SER A 272 10.93 10.00 -22.83
N GLN A 273 10.72 10.80 -21.80
CA GLN A 273 9.73 11.88 -21.78
C GLN A 273 10.30 13.21 -22.30
N ARG A 274 11.58 13.23 -22.69
CA ARG A 274 12.30 14.45 -23.07
C ARG A 274 12.90 14.40 -24.46
N PHE A 275 13.41 13.23 -24.85
CA PHE A 275 14.26 13.11 -26.02
C PHE A 275 13.77 12.03 -26.98
N THR A 276 13.83 12.33 -28.27
CA THR A 276 13.65 11.35 -29.35
C THR A 276 14.85 10.40 -29.42
N ALA A 277 14.73 9.32 -30.19
CA ALA A 277 15.82 8.37 -30.43
C ALA A 277 17.09 9.03 -31.01
N GLU A 278 16.94 10.15 -31.71
CA GLU A 278 18.02 10.94 -32.31
C GLU A 278 18.66 11.93 -31.33
N GLY A 279 18.15 12.04 -30.10
CA GLY A 279 18.66 12.97 -29.08
C GLY A 279 18.09 14.38 -29.15
N LEU A 280 17.12 14.64 -30.02
CA LEU A 280 16.39 15.91 -30.08
C LEU A 280 15.30 15.96 -29.02
N SER A 281 14.84 17.16 -28.64
CA SER A 281 13.67 17.30 -27.76
C SER A 281 12.43 16.64 -28.40
N ILE A 282 11.58 15.98 -27.62
CA ILE A 282 10.31 15.41 -28.13
C ILE A 282 9.39 16.50 -28.71
N ALA A 283 9.51 17.73 -28.21
CA ALA A 283 8.75 18.88 -28.72
C ALA A 283 9.41 19.55 -29.94
N ASP A 284 10.58 19.08 -30.39
CA ASP A 284 11.27 19.67 -31.54
C ASP A 284 10.54 19.29 -32.85
N PRO A 285 10.05 20.26 -33.64
CA PRO A 285 9.36 19.97 -34.90
C PRO A 285 10.28 19.35 -35.98
N SER A 286 11.60 19.43 -35.81
CA SER A 286 12.58 18.75 -36.68
C SER A 286 12.87 17.30 -36.23
N GLY A 287 12.39 16.90 -35.05
CA GLY A 287 12.54 15.55 -34.52
C GLY A 287 11.52 14.56 -35.09
N SER A 288 11.81 13.26 -34.95
CA SER A 288 10.92 12.18 -35.38
C SER A 288 9.62 12.08 -34.57
N GLY A 289 9.58 12.70 -33.39
CA GLY A 289 8.52 12.51 -32.38
C GLY A 289 8.56 11.14 -31.70
N VAL A 290 9.44 10.23 -32.13
CA VAL A 290 9.56 8.87 -31.58
C VAL A 290 10.48 8.91 -30.35
N PRO A 291 9.99 8.59 -29.14
CA PRO A 291 10.78 8.70 -27.93
C PRO A 291 11.96 7.71 -27.91
N ALA A 292 13.08 8.13 -27.33
CA ALA A 292 14.20 7.23 -27.08
C ALA A 292 13.80 6.12 -26.09
N LYS A 293 14.14 4.86 -26.39
CA LYS A 293 13.92 3.74 -25.48
C LYS A 293 15.02 3.67 -24.42
N LEU A 294 14.63 3.83 -23.17
CA LEU A 294 15.48 3.78 -21.99
C LEU A 294 15.43 2.39 -21.34
N ARG A 295 16.58 1.90 -20.85
CA ARG A 295 16.69 0.62 -20.14
C ARG A 295 16.39 0.79 -18.65
N GLY A 296 15.32 0.16 -18.20
CA GLY A 296 14.83 0.18 -16.81
C GLY A 296 14.28 1.54 -16.37
N ASN A 297 13.66 1.55 -15.19
CA ASN A 297 13.37 2.76 -14.40
C ASN A 297 13.84 2.56 -12.95
N TYR A 298 14.07 3.63 -12.20
CA TYR A 298 14.41 3.51 -10.78
C TYR A 298 13.94 4.73 -9.99
N GLY A 299 13.89 4.58 -8.67
CA GLY A 299 13.66 5.69 -7.76
C GLY A 299 14.27 5.40 -6.40
N ILE A 300 14.56 6.47 -5.68
CA ILE A 300 14.91 6.46 -4.27
C ILE A 300 13.84 7.22 -3.50
N PHE A 301 13.60 6.82 -2.27
CA PHE A 301 12.65 7.48 -1.39
C PHE A 301 13.10 7.40 0.06
N ALA A 302 12.51 8.23 0.89
CA ALA A 302 12.58 8.10 2.34
C ALA A 302 11.31 8.64 2.97
N VAL A 303 10.87 8.00 4.05
CA VAL A 303 9.78 8.46 4.91
C VAL A 303 10.37 8.76 6.29
N ILE A 304 10.02 9.90 6.85
CA ILE A 304 10.33 10.27 8.24
C ILE A 304 8.99 10.51 8.93
N GLU A 305 8.74 9.77 10.01
CA GLU A 305 7.62 10.01 10.93
C GLU A 305 8.20 10.36 12.30
N GLN A 306 7.67 11.41 12.93
CA GLN A 306 8.10 11.83 14.26
C GLN A 306 6.90 12.28 15.07
N VAL A 307 6.74 11.73 16.27
CA VAL A 307 5.81 12.30 17.25
C VAL A 307 6.34 13.66 17.68
N LEU A 308 5.53 14.70 17.46
CA LEU A 308 5.85 16.07 17.84
C LEU A 308 5.34 16.40 19.25
N TYR A 309 4.22 15.80 19.64
CA TYR A 309 3.61 16.02 20.95
C TYR A 309 2.78 14.83 21.41
N ARG A 310 2.98 14.40 22.66
CA ARG A 310 2.15 13.39 23.33
C ARG A 310 1.45 14.00 24.55
N PRO A 311 0.10 13.94 24.62
CA PRO A 311 -0.63 14.33 25.82
C PRO A 311 -0.20 13.50 27.05
N PRO A 312 -0.10 14.09 28.25
CA PRO A 312 0.35 13.40 29.47
C PRO A 312 -0.40 12.10 29.82
N GLU A 313 -1.69 12.02 29.45
CA GLU A 313 -2.57 10.89 29.69
C GLU A 313 -2.29 9.67 28.78
N VAL A 314 -1.61 9.88 27.65
CA VAL A 314 -1.27 8.80 26.71
C VAL A 314 0.02 8.12 27.16
N LYS A 315 -0.08 6.82 27.46
CA LYS A 315 1.06 6.01 27.91
C LYS A 315 1.75 5.24 26.77
N ASP A 316 1.07 5.02 25.66
CA ASP A 316 1.61 4.29 24.52
C ASP A 316 2.67 5.13 23.79
N ASN A 317 3.85 4.53 23.59
CA ASN A 317 4.95 5.17 22.87
C ASN A 317 5.02 4.71 21.42
N THR A 318 3.99 5.01 20.63
CA THR A 318 3.97 4.78 19.19
C THR A 318 3.84 6.09 18.41
N THR A 319 4.10 6.04 17.10
CA THR A 319 3.90 7.18 16.20
C THR A 319 2.41 7.54 16.03
N SER A 320 1.52 6.55 16.14
CA SER A 320 0.07 6.71 15.97
C SER A 320 -0.68 7.20 17.22
N ALA A 321 -0.10 7.11 18.42
CA ALA A 321 -0.79 7.42 19.68
C ALA A 321 -0.81 8.93 20.04
N SER A 322 -0.27 9.79 19.19
CA SER A 322 0.11 11.17 19.53
C SER A 322 -0.13 12.12 18.35
N ILE A 323 0.24 13.41 18.46
CA ILE A 323 0.30 14.31 17.30
C ILE A 323 1.55 13.93 16.48
N PRO A 324 1.39 13.31 15.31
CA PRO A 324 2.49 12.92 14.44
C PRO A 324 2.80 14.02 13.43
N GLY A 325 4.07 14.14 13.05
CA GLY A 325 4.50 14.82 11.83
C GLY A 325 5.07 13.81 10.87
N VAL A 326 4.67 13.89 9.59
CA VAL A 326 5.18 13.03 8.53
C VAL A 326 5.79 13.86 7.41
N THR A 327 6.93 13.40 6.90
CA THR A 327 7.56 13.97 5.71
C THR A 327 8.11 12.86 4.84
N ALA A 328 7.72 12.88 3.57
CA ALA A 328 8.10 11.91 2.56
C ALA A 328 8.91 12.59 1.45
N PHE A 329 10.04 11.99 1.06
CA PHE A 329 10.88 12.45 -0.04
C PHE A 329 10.99 11.35 -1.09
N ALA A 330 10.94 11.72 -2.37
CA ALA A 330 11.21 10.79 -3.46
C ALA A 330 11.84 11.44 -4.70
N ALA A 331 12.69 10.66 -5.36
CA ALA A 331 13.33 11.04 -6.60
C ALA A 331 13.51 9.86 -7.58
N SER A 332 13.17 10.09 -8.84
CA SER A 332 13.42 9.24 -10.02
C SER A 332 14.17 10.02 -11.14
N PRO A 333 14.73 9.37 -12.17
CA PRO A 333 15.42 10.08 -13.27
C PRO A 333 14.51 11.00 -14.07
N THR A 334 14.96 12.22 -14.33
CA THR A 334 14.17 13.27 -14.99
C THR A 334 13.80 12.96 -16.43
N ALA A 335 14.55 12.11 -17.13
CA ALA A 335 14.23 11.67 -18.50
C ALA A 335 13.03 10.70 -18.57
N ARG A 336 12.56 10.20 -17.42
CA ARG A 336 11.53 9.14 -17.31
C ARG A 336 10.27 9.61 -16.59
N ARG A 337 10.33 10.77 -15.92
CA ARG A 337 9.17 11.37 -15.25
C ARG A 337 8.36 12.17 -16.25
N ILE A 338 7.04 12.06 -16.17
CA ILE A 338 6.13 13.07 -16.71
C ILE A 338 6.42 14.39 -15.98
N ALA A 339 6.52 15.50 -16.71
CA ALA A 339 6.65 16.82 -16.10
C ALA A 339 5.33 17.16 -15.40
N ILE A 340 5.38 17.41 -14.09
CA ILE A 340 4.27 17.90 -13.26
C ILE A 340 4.43 19.42 -13.16
#